data_AF-A0A1C6K3Y4-F1
#
_entry.id   AF-A0A1C6K3Y4-F1
#
_cell.length_a   1.000
_cell.length_b   1.000
_cell.length_c   1.000
_cell.angle_alpha   90.00
_cell.angle_beta   90.00
_cell.angle_gamma   90.00
#
_symmetry.space_group_name_H-M   'P 1'
#
loop_
_entity.id
_entity.type
_entity.pdbx_description
1 polymer ?
#
loop_
_entity_poly.entity_id
_entity_poly.type
_entity_poly.pdbx_seq_one_letter_code
_entity_poly.pdbx_strand_id
1 'polypeptide(L)'
;MTKREFEILNYLKAHPMATQDEIAQAFCVARSTISAHISNLQSKGYIAGRGYIFNRDYVVCAGTSNVDVSAFASAPLAMHNKNPNTVVKMSAGGVARNICENLSRQGINTKMLTNVGSDGNGRFLIKASRQAGIDMDHVQVVKGAASCTYISLH
;
A
#
# COMPACT_ATOMS: atom_id res chain seq x y z
N MET A 1 31.75 -18.19 -3.03
CA MET A 1 31.56 -17.45 -1.77
C MET A 1 32.32 -18.18 -0.66
N THR A 2 33.13 -17.49 0.14
CA THR A 2 33.91 -18.12 1.22
C THR A 2 33.07 -18.34 2.48
N LYS A 3 33.53 -19.20 3.41
CA LYS A 3 32.87 -19.38 4.72
C LYS A 3 32.69 -18.04 5.45
N ARG A 4 33.71 -17.18 5.40
CA ARG A 4 33.69 -15.85 6.04
C ARG A 4 32.69 -14.89 5.39
N GLU A 5 32.62 -14.89 4.05
CA GLU A 5 31.64 -14.10 3.31
C GLU A 5 30.19 -14.50 3.63
N PHE A 6 29.93 -15.81 3.81
CA PHE A 6 28.62 -16.31 4.18
C PHE A 6 28.19 -15.88 5.59
N GLU A 7 29.11 -15.96 6.57
CA GLU A 7 28.88 -15.48 7.94
C GLU A 7 28.53 -13.98 7.97
N ILE A 8 29.32 -13.16 7.26
CA ILE A 8 29.10 -11.71 7.16
C ILE A 8 27.76 -11.40 6.47
N LEU A 9 27.41 -12.12 5.41
CA LEU A 9 26.14 -11.95 4.70
C LEU A 9 24.94 -12.24 5.62
N ASN A 10 24.99 -13.31 6.42
CA ASN A 10 23.91 -13.63 7.35
C ASN A 10 23.81 -12.60 8.49
N TYR A 11 24.94 -12.11 8.99
CA TYR A 11 24.94 -11.04 9.98
C TYR A 11 24.28 -9.77 9.42
N LEU A 12 24.62 -9.38 8.20
CA LEU A 12 24.03 -8.22 7.51
C LEU A 12 22.53 -8.39 7.23
N LYS A 13 22.03 -9.61 6.97
CA LYS A 13 20.60 -9.87 6.84
C LYS A 13 19.85 -9.64 8.16
N ALA A 14 20.46 -10.00 9.29
CA ALA A 14 19.90 -9.78 10.62
C ALA A 14 20.06 -8.34 11.12
N HIS A 15 21.12 -7.64 10.67
CA HIS A 15 21.45 -6.26 11.08
C HIS A 15 21.71 -5.38 9.84
N PRO A 16 20.67 -5.03 9.06
CA PRO A 16 20.85 -4.37 7.75
C PRO A 16 21.51 -2.99 7.80
N MET A 17 21.49 -2.36 8.97
CA MET A 17 22.05 -1.03 9.23
C MET A 17 23.41 -1.07 9.94
N ALA A 18 23.96 -2.27 10.21
CA ALA A 18 25.24 -2.39 10.87
C ALA A 18 26.35 -1.74 10.04
N THR A 19 27.12 -0.87 10.70
CA THR A 19 28.31 -0.24 10.14
C THR A 19 29.44 -1.26 9.97
N GLN A 20 30.40 -0.95 9.10
CA GLN A 20 31.58 -1.81 8.95
C GLN A 20 32.37 -1.98 10.24
N ASP A 21 32.33 -0.98 11.12
CA ASP A 21 33.00 -0.97 12.43
C ASP A 21 32.28 -1.90 13.42
N GLU A 22 30.94 -1.88 13.47
CA GLU A 22 30.16 -2.81 14.30
C GLU A 22 30.33 -4.26 13.84
N ILE A 23 30.37 -4.51 12.53
CA ILE A 23 30.63 -5.84 11.97
C ILE A 23 32.07 -6.28 12.32
N ALA A 24 33.04 -5.38 12.19
CA ALA A 24 34.44 -5.67 12.52
C ALA A 24 34.60 -6.09 13.99
N GLN A 25 33.91 -5.38 14.89
CA GLN A 25 33.88 -5.69 16.31
C GLN A 25 33.18 -7.03 16.59
N ALA A 26 32.02 -7.30 15.96
CA ALA A 26 31.29 -8.55 16.12
C ALA A 26 32.08 -9.79 15.66
N PHE A 27 32.93 -9.63 14.64
CA PHE A 27 33.72 -10.70 14.05
C PHE A 27 35.19 -10.73 14.53
N CYS A 28 35.56 -9.82 15.45
CA CYS A 28 36.92 -9.65 15.98
C CYS A 28 37.99 -9.55 14.88
N VAL A 29 37.75 -8.72 13.86
CA VAL A 29 38.68 -8.50 12.73
C VAL A 29 38.86 -7.01 12.46
N ALA A 30 39.87 -6.67 11.65
CA ALA A 30 40.04 -5.29 11.21
C ALA A 30 38.88 -4.84 10.30
N ARG A 31 38.51 -3.55 10.41
CA ARG A 31 37.51 -2.90 9.54
C ARG A 31 37.84 -3.05 8.05
N SER A 32 39.12 -2.98 7.69
CA SER A 32 39.59 -3.17 6.31
C SER A 32 39.26 -4.57 5.77
N THR A 33 39.35 -5.61 6.61
CA THR A 33 38.96 -6.97 6.26
C THR A 33 37.46 -7.07 5.97
N ILE A 34 36.62 -6.42 6.78
CA ILE A 34 35.18 -6.34 6.52
C ILE A 34 34.90 -5.59 5.23
N SER A 35 35.57 -4.45 4.99
CA SER A 35 35.41 -3.70 3.75
C SER A 35 35.74 -4.55 2.52
N ALA A 36 36.81 -5.35 2.57
CA ALA A 36 37.18 -6.24 1.47
C ALA A 36 36.13 -7.33 1.22
N HIS A 37 35.60 -7.96 2.28
CA HIS A 37 34.52 -8.94 2.15
C HIS A 37 33.23 -8.33 1.62
N ILE A 38 32.86 -7.12 2.05
CA ILE A 38 31.69 -6.41 1.54
C ILE A 38 31.88 -6.06 0.06
N SER A 39 33.03 -5.54 -0.36
CA SER A 39 33.31 -5.28 -1.78
C SER A 39 33.24 -6.55 -2.63
N ASN A 40 33.74 -7.68 -2.12
CA ASN A 40 33.65 -8.97 -2.84
C ASN A 40 32.22 -9.50 -2.92
N LEU A 41 31.42 -9.34 -1.86
CA LEU A 41 30.00 -9.68 -1.88
C LEU A 41 29.21 -8.75 -2.82
N GLN A 42 29.64 -7.49 -2.97
CA GLN A 42 29.10 -6.53 -3.93
C GLN A 42 29.41 -6.93 -5.37
N SER A 43 30.67 -7.21 -5.69
CA SER A 43 31.06 -7.63 -7.03
C SER A 43 30.41 -8.95 -7.46
N LYS A 44 30.10 -9.83 -6.49
CA LYS A 44 29.35 -11.08 -6.70
C LYS A 44 27.82 -10.89 -6.74
N GLY A 45 27.30 -9.68 -6.52
CA GLY A 45 25.87 -9.38 -6.59
C GLY A 45 25.04 -9.81 -5.36
N TYR A 46 25.66 -10.26 -4.27
CA TYR A 46 24.95 -10.60 -3.03
C TYR A 46 24.55 -9.37 -2.21
N ILE A 47 25.22 -8.24 -2.45
CA ILE A 47 25.15 -6.98 -1.70
C ILE A 47 25.10 -5.87 -2.78
N ALA A 48 23.97 -5.19 -3.00
CA ALA A 48 23.83 -4.14 -4.03
C ALA A 48 24.34 -2.70 -3.66
N GLY A 49 24.85 -2.40 -2.45
CA GLY A 49 25.14 -1.03 -1.96
C GLY A 49 25.27 -0.83 -0.43
N ARG A 50 25.31 0.43 0.06
CA ARG A 50 25.27 0.79 1.49
C ARG A 50 23.83 1.10 1.89
N GLY A 51 23.24 0.24 2.74
CA GLY A 51 21.83 0.32 3.16
C GLY A 51 20.87 -0.13 2.06
N TYR A 52 20.22 -1.28 2.26
CA TYR A 52 19.32 -1.87 1.27
C TYR A 52 17.89 -1.46 1.54
N ILE A 53 17.36 -0.54 0.73
CA ILE A 53 15.92 -0.40 0.58
C ILE A 53 15.47 -1.51 -0.37
N PHE A 54 14.98 -2.61 0.18
CA PHE A 54 14.36 -3.66 -0.62
C PHE A 54 12.96 -3.21 -1.01
N ASN A 55 12.70 -3.12 -2.31
CA ASN A 55 11.33 -2.98 -2.78
C ASN A 55 10.60 -4.29 -2.47
N ARG A 56 9.46 -4.21 -1.79
CA ARG A 56 8.62 -5.39 -1.57
C ARG A 56 7.76 -5.59 -2.79
N ASP A 57 7.58 -6.84 -3.21
CA ASP A 57 6.61 -7.17 -4.25
C ASP A 57 5.26 -6.57 -3.89
N TYR A 58 4.57 -6.05 -4.91
CA TYR A 58 3.27 -5.43 -4.74
C TYR A 58 2.35 -5.75 -5.91
N VAL A 59 1.05 -5.68 -5.64
CA VAL A 59 0.01 -5.75 -6.67
C VAL A 59 -0.53 -4.34 -6.92
N VAL A 60 -0.75 -3.99 -8.18
CA VAL A 60 -1.46 -2.77 -8.55
C VAL A 60 -2.83 -3.15 -9.09
N CYS A 61 -3.90 -2.62 -8.49
CA CYS A 61 -5.21 -2.62 -9.15
C CYS A 61 -5.39 -1.29 -9.86
N ALA A 62 -5.65 -1.33 -11.17
CA ALA A 62 -6.04 -0.17 -11.95
C ALA A 62 -7.53 -0.27 -12.29
N GLY A 63 -8.31 0.75 -11.93
CA GLY A 63 -9.72 0.78 -12.31
C GLY A 63 -10.60 1.62 -11.41
N THR A 64 -11.88 1.25 -11.37
CA THR A 64 -12.94 2.07 -10.76
C THR A 64 -12.89 2.06 -9.23
N SER A 65 -13.07 3.25 -8.66
CA SER A 65 -13.51 3.46 -7.28
C SER A 65 -14.74 4.36 -7.30
N ASN A 66 -15.72 4.09 -6.44
CA ASN A 66 -16.93 4.90 -6.34
C ASN A 66 -17.44 4.92 -4.89
N VAL A 67 -18.30 5.89 -4.58
CA VAL A 67 -19.08 5.86 -3.33
C VAL A 67 -20.41 5.18 -3.63
N ASP A 68 -20.70 4.10 -2.91
CA ASP A 68 -22.01 3.47 -2.95
C ASP A 68 -22.89 4.13 -1.88
N VAL A 69 -24.04 4.65 -2.30
CA VAL A 69 -25.05 5.26 -1.44
C VAL A 69 -26.32 4.42 -1.54
N SER A 70 -26.65 3.71 -0.47
CA SER A 70 -27.85 2.86 -0.42
C SER A 70 -28.85 3.48 0.55
N ALA A 71 -30.02 3.82 0.02
CA ALA A 71 -31.16 4.29 0.78
C ALA A 71 -32.17 3.15 0.96
N PHE A 72 -32.70 3.00 2.18
CA PHE A 72 -33.68 1.98 2.53
C PHE A 72 -34.95 2.69 3.00
N ALA A 73 -36.00 2.61 2.20
CA ALA A 73 -37.28 3.20 2.46
C ALA A 73 -38.03 2.44 3.56
N SER A 74 -38.66 3.15 4.49
CA SER A 74 -39.49 2.53 5.53
C SER A 74 -40.94 2.28 5.09
N ALA A 75 -41.31 2.76 3.91
CA ALA A 75 -42.64 2.66 3.33
C ALA A 75 -42.55 2.59 1.78
N PRO A 76 -43.59 2.12 1.08
CA PRO A 76 -43.62 2.10 -0.37
C PRO A 76 -43.28 3.47 -0.99
N LEU A 77 -42.53 3.45 -2.08
CA LEU A 77 -42.13 4.67 -2.77
C LEU A 77 -43.32 5.29 -3.49
N ALA A 78 -43.57 6.57 -3.21
CA ALA A 78 -44.53 7.39 -3.94
C ALA A 78 -43.77 8.46 -4.73
N MET A 79 -44.03 8.52 -6.03
CA MET A 79 -43.41 9.51 -6.93
C MET A 79 -43.71 10.93 -6.43
N HIS A 80 -42.71 11.80 -6.52
CA HIS A 80 -42.79 13.21 -6.11
C HIS A 80 -43.09 13.42 -4.61
N ASN A 81 -42.94 12.40 -3.77
CA ASN A 81 -43.13 12.51 -2.33
C ASN A 81 -41.84 12.22 -1.55
N LYS A 82 -41.73 12.77 -0.34
CA LYS A 82 -40.65 12.44 0.59
C LYS A 82 -40.97 11.11 1.27
N ASN A 83 -39.96 10.26 1.45
CA ASN A 83 -40.09 9.06 2.27
C ASN A 83 -39.42 9.31 3.64
N PRO A 84 -40.19 9.75 4.65
CA PRO A 84 -39.64 10.03 5.98
C PRO A 84 -39.05 8.75 6.58
N ASN A 85 -38.06 8.90 7.45
CA ASN A 85 -37.37 7.78 8.11
C ASN A 85 -36.57 6.85 7.17
N THR A 86 -36.28 7.30 5.95
CA THR A 86 -35.36 6.59 5.05
C THR A 86 -33.97 6.51 5.68
N VAL A 87 -33.45 5.29 5.83
CA VAL A 87 -32.09 5.05 6.34
C VAL A 87 -31.13 5.14 5.15
N VAL A 88 -30.13 6.01 5.24
CA VAL A 88 -29.10 6.15 4.21
C VAL A 88 -27.78 5.59 4.71
N LYS A 89 -27.17 4.70 3.93
CA LYS A 89 -25.83 4.15 4.18
C LYS A 89 -24.89 4.57 3.06
N MET A 90 -23.65 4.83 3.42
CA MET A 90 -22.57 5.14 2.47
C MET A 90 -21.40 4.18 2.69
N SER A 91 -20.83 3.69 1.61
CA SER A 91 -19.63 2.85 1.62
C SER A 91 -18.68 3.20 0.47
N ALA A 92 -17.40 2.90 0.67
CA ALA A 92 -16.42 2.95 -0.42
C ALA A 92 -16.54 1.66 -1.24
N GLY A 93 -16.71 1.81 -2.55
CA GLY A 93 -16.93 0.72 -3.48
C GLY A 93 -16.05 0.80 -4.72
N GLY A 94 -16.44 0.01 -5.71
CA GLY A 94 -15.84 -0.06 -7.03
C GLY A 94 -15.07 -1.36 -7.20
N VAL A 95 -15.19 -1.99 -8.38
CA VAL A 95 -14.68 -3.34 -8.62
C VAL A 95 -13.19 -3.44 -8.29
N ALA A 96 -12.37 -2.56 -8.86
CA ALA A 96 -10.93 -2.55 -8.61
C ALA A 96 -10.59 -2.23 -7.14
N ARG A 97 -11.31 -1.29 -6.52
CA ARG A 97 -11.12 -0.93 -5.11
C ARG A 97 -11.44 -2.10 -4.17
N ASN A 98 -12.50 -2.86 -4.45
CA ASN A 98 -12.90 -4.03 -3.66
C ASN A 98 -11.89 -5.19 -3.80
N ILE A 99 -11.33 -5.39 -5.00
CA ILE A 99 -10.22 -6.33 -5.19
C ILE A 99 -9.01 -5.90 -4.34
N CYS A 100 -8.64 -4.62 -4.43
CA CYS A 100 -7.51 -4.06 -3.68
C CYS A 100 -7.70 -4.15 -2.16
N GLU A 101 -8.91 -3.93 -1.65
CA GLU A 101 -9.22 -4.10 -0.23
C GLU A 101 -9.01 -5.55 0.22
N ASN A 102 -9.52 -6.52 -0.55
CA ASN A 102 -9.37 -7.94 -0.19
C ASN A 102 -7.90 -8.40 -0.19
N LEU A 103 -7.09 -7.93 -1.13
CA LEU A 103 -5.65 -8.19 -1.16
C LEU A 103 -4.94 -7.56 0.04
N SER A 104 -5.25 -6.29 0.34
CA SER A 104 -4.67 -5.55 1.46
C SER A 104 -4.99 -6.20 2.82
N ARG A 105 -6.23 -6.65 3.01
CA ARG A 105 -6.68 -7.37 4.22
C ARG A 105 -5.96 -8.71 4.43
N GLN A 106 -5.43 -9.31 3.36
CA GLN A 106 -4.60 -10.52 3.42
C GLN A 106 -3.11 -10.21 3.63
N GLY A 107 -2.74 -8.95 3.87
CA GLY A 107 -1.36 -8.53 4.09
C GLY A 107 -0.53 -8.37 2.81
N ILE A 108 -1.16 -8.43 1.63
CA ILE A 108 -0.47 -8.20 0.36
C ILE A 108 -0.29 -6.69 0.18
N ASN A 109 0.95 -6.27 -0.08
CA ASN A 109 1.27 -4.88 -0.41
C ASN A 109 0.53 -4.49 -1.70
N THR A 110 -0.48 -3.63 -1.59
CA THR A 110 -1.43 -3.40 -2.66
C THR A 110 -1.60 -1.91 -2.90
N LYS A 111 -1.46 -1.50 -4.16
CA LYS A 111 -1.57 -0.12 -4.61
C LYS A 111 -2.76 0.07 -5.53
N MET A 112 -3.40 1.22 -5.43
CA MET A 112 -4.51 1.59 -6.31
C MET A 112 -4.09 2.65 -7.32
N LEU A 113 -4.41 2.40 -8.59
CA LEU A 113 -4.40 3.41 -9.65
C LEU A 113 -5.86 3.71 -10.05
N THR A 114 -6.33 4.89 -9.68
CA THR A 114 -7.71 5.33 -9.95
C THR A 114 -7.78 6.85 -9.98
N ASN A 115 -8.94 7.37 -10.41
CA ASN A 115 -9.23 8.79 -10.40
C ASN A 115 -10.36 9.06 -9.42
N VAL A 116 -10.23 10.12 -8.63
CA VAL A 116 -11.31 10.64 -7.78
C VAL A 116 -11.50 12.14 -8.04
N GLY A 117 -12.69 12.65 -7.78
CA GLY A 117 -12.96 14.08 -7.81
C GLY A 117 -12.33 14.82 -6.63
N SER A 118 -12.19 16.14 -6.73
CA SER A 118 -11.74 17.00 -5.61
C SER A 118 -12.82 17.27 -4.55
N ASP A 119 -13.89 16.48 -4.56
CA ASP A 119 -15.09 16.64 -3.73
C ASP A 119 -15.01 15.87 -2.40
N GLY A 120 -16.09 15.92 -1.62
CA GLY A 120 -16.19 15.19 -0.35
C GLY A 120 -16.10 13.67 -0.52
N ASN A 121 -16.70 13.14 -1.59
CA ASN A 121 -16.70 11.72 -1.90
C ASN A 121 -15.30 11.22 -2.25
N GLY A 122 -14.49 12.02 -2.95
CA GLY A 122 -13.11 11.67 -3.26
C GLY A 122 -12.23 11.60 -2.02
N ARG A 123 -12.39 12.56 -1.11
CA ARG A 123 -11.73 12.53 0.21
C ARG A 123 -12.16 11.32 1.03
N PHE A 124 -13.45 10.98 1.02
CA PHE A 124 -13.97 9.80 1.69
C PHE A 124 -13.39 8.51 1.10
N LEU A 125 -13.35 8.36 -0.22
CA LEU A 125 -12.77 7.19 -0.91
C LEU A 125 -11.30 6.97 -0.55
N ILE A 126 -10.49 8.03 -0.59
CA ILE A 126 -9.08 7.97 -0.23
C ILE A 126 -8.92 7.54 1.23
N LYS A 127 -9.68 8.16 2.15
CA LYS A 127 -9.61 7.86 3.57
C LYS A 127 -10.01 6.42 3.87
N ALA A 128 -11.16 5.97 3.38
CA ALA A 128 -11.67 4.63 3.60
C ALA A 128 -10.76 3.55 2.99
N SER A 129 -10.18 3.81 1.82
CA SER A 129 -9.26 2.88 1.16
C SER A 129 -7.92 2.76 1.89
N ARG A 130 -7.36 3.88 2.37
CA ARG A 130 -6.17 3.87 3.25
C ARG A 130 -6.42 3.11 4.55
N GLN A 131 -7.59 3.30 5.17
CA GLN A 131 -8.00 2.54 6.36
C GLN A 131 -8.10 1.04 6.11
N ALA A 132 -8.38 0.62 4.88
CA ALA A 132 -8.39 -0.78 4.47
C ALA A 132 -6.99 -1.34 4.14
N GLY A 133 -5.92 -0.54 4.28
CA GLY A 133 -4.54 -0.94 4.02
C GLY A 133 -4.08 -0.76 2.57
N ILE A 134 -4.88 -0.10 1.72
CA ILE A 134 -4.53 0.15 0.32
C ILE A 134 -3.62 1.38 0.23
N ASP A 135 -2.51 1.27 -0.50
CA ASP A 135 -1.68 2.41 -0.91
C ASP A 135 -2.43 3.24 -1.97
N MET A 136 -2.71 4.49 -1.63
CA MET A 136 -3.50 5.44 -2.43
C MET A 136 -2.63 6.62 -2.93
N ASP A 137 -1.30 6.52 -2.86
CA ASP A 137 -0.40 7.65 -3.15
C ASP A 137 -0.30 7.98 -4.65
N HIS A 138 -0.77 7.07 -5.51
CA HIS A 138 -0.81 7.23 -6.96
C HIS A 138 -2.22 7.55 -7.51
N VAL A 139 -3.16 7.93 -6.64
CA VAL A 139 -4.50 8.33 -7.07
C VAL A 139 -4.50 9.75 -7.63
N GLN A 140 -5.06 9.92 -8.83
CA GLN A 140 -5.24 11.23 -9.41
C GLN A 140 -6.49 11.90 -8.83
N VAL A 141 -6.31 13.04 -8.15
CA VAL A 141 -7.41 13.92 -7.74
C VAL A 141 -7.69 14.91 -8.86
N VAL A 142 -8.84 14.78 -9.51
CA VAL A 142 -9.25 15.63 -10.63
C VAL A 142 -9.96 16.88 -10.11
N LYS A 143 -9.30 18.03 -10.22
CA LYS A 143 -9.82 19.33 -9.74
C LYS A 143 -11.10 19.71 -10.48
N GLY A 144 -12.15 20.03 -9.73
CA GLY A 144 -13.45 20.46 -10.28
C GLY A 144 -14.35 19.31 -10.77
N ALA A 145 -13.87 18.06 -10.74
CA ALA A 145 -14.68 16.89 -11.07
C ALA A 145 -15.36 16.33 -9.80
N ALA A 146 -16.52 15.70 -10.02
CA ALA A 146 -17.19 14.88 -9.01
C ALA A 146 -16.63 13.45 -9.00
N SER A 147 -16.58 12.83 -7.83
CA SER A 147 -16.24 11.41 -7.70
C SER A 147 -17.39 10.53 -8.13
N CYS A 148 -17.06 9.38 -8.74
CA CYS A 148 -18.05 8.40 -9.12
C CYS A 148 -18.89 8.00 -7.91
N THR A 149 -20.21 8.07 -8.06
CA THR A 149 -21.17 7.77 -7.00
C THR A 149 -22.28 6.91 -7.59
N TYR A 150 -22.55 5.78 -6.96
CA TYR A 150 -23.66 4.91 -7.31
C TYR A 150 -24.74 5.04 -6.24
N ILE A 151 -25.99 5.24 -6.66
CA ILE A 151 -27.12 5.41 -5.74
C ILE A 151 -28.11 4.27 -5.97
N SER A 152 -28.41 3.52 -4.91
CA SER A 152 -29.49 2.54 -4.89
C SER A 152 -30.56 2.94 -3.89
N LEU A 153 -31.82 2.66 -4.23
CA LEU A 153 -32.97 2.84 -3.36
C LEU A 153 -33.67 1.48 -3.24
N HIS A 154 -33.83 1.04 -2.00
CA HIS A 154 -34.41 -0.24 -1.60
C HIS A 154 -35.71 -0.03 -0.84
#